data_AF-A0A1M7TTS9-F1
#
_entry.id   AF-A0A1M7TTS9-F1
#
_cell.length_a   1.000
_cell.length_b   1.000
_cell.length_c   1.000
_cell.angle_alpha   90.00
_cell.angle_beta   90.00
_cell.angle_gamma   90.00
#
_symmetry.space_group_name_H-M   'P 1'
#
loop_
_entity.id
_entity.type
_entity.pdbx_description
1 polymer ?
#
loop_
_entity_poly.entity_id
_entity_poly.type
_entity_poly.pdbx_seq_one_letter_code
_entity_poly.pdbx_strand_id
1 'polypeptide(L)'
;MEAGFDYPSGDQRRRRRVEPYRLVDSDRRWYLFAYDLDRDDWRSFRADRMTGVAARTWGFRLREAPDAATYMQEGVASRAYPHQARCLVHAPAETVRAQTPASAAVVHARGDDRCEVVSGAERLLGTVR
;
A
#
# COMPACT_ATOMS: atom_id res chain seq x y z
N MET A 1 8.46 12.46 15.28
CA MET A 1 7.31 11.83 15.97
C MET A 1 7.41 10.36 15.66
N GLU A 2 7.62 9.52 16.67
CA GLU A 2 7.57 8.05 16.49
C GLU A 2 6.19 7.58 16.96
N ALA A 3 5.55 6.73 16.16
CA ALA A 3 4.35 6.00 16.58
C ALA A 3 4.67 4.51 16.66
N GLY A 4 4.29 3.91 17.79
CA GLY A 4 4.34 2.48 18.01
C GLY A 4 2.95 1.86 17.90
N PHE A 5 2.81 0.73 17.22
CA PHE A 5 1.55 -0.03 17.17
C PHE A 5 1.82 -1.49 16.85
N ASP A 6 0.89 -2.37 17.20
CA ASP A 6 0.91 -3.76 16.77
C ASP A 6 0.21 -3.89 15.42
N TYR A 7 0.81 -4.65 14.51
CA TYR A 7 0.29 -4.85 13.15
C TYR A 7 0.40 -6.32 12.71
N PRO A 8 -0.60 -6.87 12.00
CA PRO A 8 -0.54 -8.24 11.46
C PRO A 8 0.65 -8.44 10.50
N SER A 9 1.34 -9.57 10.64
CA SER A 9 2.51 -9.95 9.86
C SER A 9 2.53 -11.48 9.70
N GLY A 10 1.84 -12.00 8.69
CA GLY A 10 1.52 -13.43 8.61
C GLY A 10 0.58 -13.83 9.74
N ASP A 11 0.84 -14.95 10.40
CA ASP A 11 0.03 -15.46 11.52
C ASP A 11 0.31 -14.78 12.87
N GLN A 12 1.26 -13.85 12.91
CA GLN A 12 1.66 -13.18 14.16
C GLN A 12 1.42 -11.67 14.09
N ARG A 13 1.20 -11.06 15.26
CA ARG A 13 1.24 -9.60 15.42
C ARG A 13 2.66 -9.18 15.77
N ARG A 14 3.18 -8.16 15.10
CA ARG A 14 4.47 -7.56 15.43
C ARG A 14 4.29 -6.10 15.75
N ARG A 15 5.01 -5.65 16.78
CA ARG A 15 5.18 -4.23 17.07
C ARG A 15 5.90 -3.58 15.88
N ARG A 16 5.42 -2.41 15.48
CA ARG A 16 6.03 -1.52 14.49
C ARG A 16 6.37 -0.22 15.16
N ARG A 17 7.53 0.33 14.82
CA ARG A 17 7.89 1.72 15.10
C ARG A 17 8.01 2.46 13.78
N VAL A 18 7.27 3.55 13.66
CA VAL A 18 7.23 4.31 12.42
C VAL A 18 7.34 5.80 12.70
N GLU A 19 7.80 6.55 11.71
CA GLU A 19 7.64 8.00 11.65
C GLU A 19 6.42 8.33 10.79
N PRO A 20 5.28 8.74 11.37
CA PRO A 20 4.07 9.09 10.62
C PRO A 20 4.32 10.26 9.69
N TYR A 21 3.90 10.14 8.43
CA TYR A 21 3.99 11.22 7.45
C TYR A 21 2.61 11.82 7.14
N ARG A 22 1.67 10.99 6.68
CA ARG A 22 0.31 11.43 6.34
C ARG A 22 -0.70 10.30 6.47
N LEU A 23 -1.91 10.64 6.89
CA LEU A 23 -3.07 9.78 6.77
C LEU A 23 -3.78 10.06 5.44
N VAL A 24 -4.05 9.03 4.66
CA VAL A 24 -4.66 9.14 3.33
C VAL A 24 -5.87 8.24 3.25
N ASP A 25 -6.94 8.78 2.68
CA ASP A 25 -8.12 8.00 2.35
C ASP A 25 -7.90 7.32 0.99
N SER A 26 -8.26 6.05 0.91
CA SER A 26 -8.31 5.31 -0.35
C SER A 26 -9.36 4.21 -0.23
N ASP A 27 -10.29 4.16 -1.18
CA ASP A 27 -11.36 3.15 -1.23
C ASP A 27 -12.12 3.00 0.11
N ARG A 28 -12.52 4.14 0.69
CA ARG A 28 -13.25 4.24 1.98
C ARG A 28 -12.48 3.72 3.19
N ARG A 29 -11.16 3.53 3.07
CA ARG A 29 -10.28 3.09 4.15
C ARG A 29 -9.18 4.12 4.39
N TRP A 30 -8.73 4.22 5.63
CA TRP A 30 -7.64 5.12 6.01
C TRP A 30 -6.31 4.36 6.06
N TYR A 31 -5.30 4.91 5.40
CA TYR A 31 -3.93 4.40 5.39
C TYR A 31 -2.98 5.41 6.01
N LEU A 32 -2.13 4.96 6.92
CA LEU A 32 -1.00 5.72 7.41
C LEU A 32 0.20 5.47 6.49
N PHE A 33 0.63 6.49 5.76
CA PHE A 33 1.92 6.50 5.11
C PHE A 33 2.99 6.94 6.11
N ALA A 34 4.00 6.12 6.30
CA ALA A 34 5.03 6.32 7.31
C ALA A 34 6.34 5.65 6.93
N TYR A 35 7.44 6.15 7.48
CA TYR A 35 8.74 5.49 7.39
C TYR A 35 8.83 4.41 8.48
N ASP A 36 9.02 3.14 8.09
CA ASP A 36 9.15 2.02 9.04
C ASP A 36 10.59 1.94 9.52
N LEU A 37 10.82 2.27 10.79
CA LEU A 37 12.16 2.33 11.39
C LEU A 37 12.80 0.94 11.55
N ASP A 38 11.99 -0.11 11.62
CA ASP A 38 12.49 -1.49 11.74
C ASP A 38 12.86 -2.08 10.37
N ARG A 39 12.39 -1.45 9.27
CA ARG A 39 12.63 -1.89 7.88
C ARG A 39 13.44 -0.91 7.06
N ASP A 40 13.70 0.28 7.58
CA ASP A 40 14.44 1.37 6.94
C ASP A 40 13.86 1.77 5.57
N ASP A 41 12.52 1.74 5.45
CA ASP A 41 11.82 1.95 4.18
C ASP A 41 10.45 2.60 4.37
N TRP A 42 9.96 3.28 3.34
CA TRP A 42 8.63 3.89 3.29
C TRP A 42 7.54 2.83 3.14
N ARG A 43 6.51 2.87 3.97
CA ARG A 43 5.43 1.88 3.97
C ARG A 43 4.06 2.50 4.26
N SER A 44 3.02 1.81 3.80
CA SER A 44 1.63 2.16 4.07
C SER A 44 1.01 1.11 5.00
N PHE A 45 0.36 1.58 6.06
CA PHE A 45 -0.30 0.74 7.07
C PHE A 45 -1.79 1.06 7.11
N ARG A 46 -2.64 0.03 7.08
CA ARG A 46 -4.08 0.20 7.24
C ARG A 46 -4.43 0.58 8.66
N ALA A 47 -5.07 1.73 8.85
CA ALA A 47 -5.40 2.25 10.17
C ALA A 47 -6.32 1.29 10.95
N ASP A 48 -7.27 0.64 10.27
CA ASP A 48 -8.21 -0.32 10.85
C ASP A 48 -7.54 -1.60 11.37
N ARG A 49 -6.30 -1.88 10.97
CA ARG A 49 -5.52 -3.06 11.42
C ARG A 49 -4.52 -2.74 12.54
N MET A 50 -4.34 -1.46 12.87
CA MET A 50 -3.41 -1.02 13.92
C MET A 50 -4.06 -1.18 15.30
N THR A 51 -3.36 -1.81 16.23
CA THR A 51 -3.81 -1.95 17.63
C THR A 51 -2.75 -1.46 18.60
N GLY A 52 -3.13 -1.01 19.80
CA GLY A 52 -2.17 -0.57 20.81
C GLY A 52 -1.36 0.66 20.39
N VAL A 53 -1.97 1.57 19.63
CA VAL A 53 -1.30 2.76 19.09
C VAL A 53 -0.82 3.66 20.23
N ALA A 54 0.48 3.95 20.25
CA ALA A 54 1.11 4.84 21.20
C ALA A 54 2.00 5.84 20.45
N ALA A 55 1.64 7.12 20.50
CA ALA A 55 2.46 8.19 19.94
C ALA A 55 3.50 8.66 20.97
N ARG A 56 4.76 8.72 20.55
CA ARG A 56 5.84 9.35 21.31
C ARG A 56 6.11 10.72 20.70
N THR A 57 5.47 11.73 21.28
CA THR A 57 5.57 13.12 20.86
C THR A 57 6.84 13.75 21.44
N TRP A 58 7.93 13.66 20.70
CA TRP A 58 9.05 14.59 20.83
C TRP A 58 9.31 15.23 19.46
N GLY A 59 9.59 16.54 19.48
CA GLY A 59 9.62 17.41 18.30
C GLY A 59 10.46 16.85 17.16
N PHE A 60 10.05 17.10 15.91
CA PHE A 60 10.65 16.45 14.75
C PHE A 60 10.64 17.31 13.49
N ARG A 61 11.61 17.02 12.62
CA ARG A 61 11.79 17.58 11.28
C ARG A 61 11.40 16.52 10.26
N LEU A 62 10.30 16.74 9.52
CA LEU A 62 9.79 15.79 8.51
C LEU A 62 10.89 15.33 7.56
N ARG A 63 11.05 14.00 7.40
CA ARG A 63 11.90 13.44 6.34
C ARG A 63 11.34 13.84 4.98
N GLU A 64 12.24 14.10 4.04
CA GLU A 64 11.88 14.32 2.65
C GLU A 64 11.32 13.00 2.09
N ALA A 65 10.01 12.96 1.88
CA ALA A 65 9.32 11.78 1.41
C ALA A 65 9.30 11.76 -0.12
N PRO A 66 9.34 10.58 -0.76
CA PRO A 66 8.95 10.45 -2.17
C PRO A 66 7.52 10.97 -2.35
N ASP A 67 7.13 11.36 -3.58
CA ASP A 67 5.77 11.86 -3.84
C ASP A 67 4.74 10.84 -3.33
N ALA A 68 4.12 11.20 -2.20
CA ALA A 68 3.29 10.30 -1.43
C ALA A 68 2.05 9.87 -2.22
N ALA A 69 1.61 10.68 -3.17
CA ALA A 69 0.52 10.34 -4.07
C ALA A 69 0.92 9.22 -5.04
N THR A 70 2.09 9.29 -5.67
CA THR A 70 2.61 8.25 -6.56
C THR A 70 2.94 6.97 -5.80
N TYR A 71 3.58 7.07 -4.63
CA TYR A 71 3.96 5.90 -3.82
C TYR A 71 2.74 5.14 -3.26
N MET A 72 1.66 5.85 -2.91
CA MET A 72 0.44 5.21 -2.44
C MET A 72 -0.37 4.52 -3.54
N GLN A 73 -0.36 5.04 -4.78
CA GLN A 73 -1.02 4.35 -5.89
C GLN A 73 -0.42 2.95 -6.11
N GLU A 74 0.90 2.79 -5.98
CA GLU A 74 1.54 1.47 -6.09
C GLU A 74 1.41 0.62 -4.82
N GLY A 75 1.50 1.25 -3.65
CA GLY A 75 1.50 0.58 -2.35
C GLY A 75 0.14 0.09 -1.87
N VAL A 76 -0.93 0.85 -2.13
CA VAL A 76 -2.31 0.51 -1.74
C VAL A 76 -2.86 -0.63 -2.61
N ALA A 77 -2.55 -0.58 -3.91
CA ALA A 77 -3.03 -1.56 -4.88
C ALA A 77 -2.39 -2.94 -4.76
N SER A 78 -1.13 -3.06 -4.30
CA SER A 78 -0.39 -4.33 -4.40
C SER A 78 0.43 -4.75 -3.17
N ARG A 79 1.10 -3.83 -2.46
CA ARG A 79 2.04 -4.15 -1.37
C ARG A 79 1.37 -4.32 0.00
N ALA A 80 0.12 -3.87 0.15
CA ALA A 80 -0.64 -4.00 1.40
C ALA A 80 -1.20 -5.42 1.66
N TYR A 81 -1.04 -6.34 0.71
CA TYR A 81 -1.68 -7.65 0.69
C TYR A 81 -0.63 -8.79 0.63
N PRO A 82 -0.83 -9.89 1.37
CA PRO A 82 0.11 -11.01 1.42
C PRO A 82 0.17 -11.80 0.10
N HIS A 83 -0.89 -11.74 -0.71
CA HIS A 83 -0.93 -12.34 -2.03
C HIS A 83 -0.98 -11.25 -3.10
N GLN A 84 -0.17 -11.42 -4.14
CA GLN A 84 -0.18 -10.57 -5.32
C GLN A 84 -0.63 -11.39 -6.52
N ALA A 85 -1.64 -10.90 -7.22
CA ALA A 85 -2.04 -11.39 -8.53
C ALA A 85 -1.38 -10.54 -9.60
N ARG A 86 -0.76 -11.18 -10.58
CA ARG A 86 -0.19 -10.55 -11.78
C ARG A 86 -0.93 -11.10 -12.99
N CYS A 87 -1.60 -10.23 -13.72
CA CYS A 87 -2.36 -10.59 -14.91
C CYS A 87 -1.82 -9.81 -16.11
N LEU A 88 -1.57 -10.49 -17.22
CA LEU A 88 -1.35 -9.83 -18.49
C LEU A 88 -2.71 -9.55 -19.13
N VAL A 89 -2.97 -8.29 -19.45
CA VAL A 89 -4.19 -7.85 -20.13
C VAL A 89 -3.82 -7.44 -21.54
N HIS A 90 -4.50 -8.01 -22.53
CA HIS A 90 -4.39 -7.66 -23.95
C HIS A 90 -5.24 -6.42 -24.26
N ALA A 91 -4.89 -5.30 -23.64
CA ALA A 91 -5.40 -3.98 -23.95
C ALA A 91 -4.35 -2.90 -23.64
N PRO A 92 -4.44 -1.71 -24.26
CA PRO A 92 -3.59 -0.57 -23.92
C PRO A 92 -3.73 -0.19 -22.44
N ALA A 93 -2.62 0.20 -21.81
CA ALA A 93 -2.59 0.53 -20.38
C ALA A 93 -3.57 1.65 -20.01
N GLU A 94 -3.80 2.62 -20.89
CA GLU A 94 -4.74 3.72 -20.66
C GLU A 94 -6.19 3.22 -20.56
N THR A 95 -6.60 2.32 -21.45
CA THR A 95 -7.93 1.68 -21.43
C THR A 95 -8.15 0.90 -20.15
N VAL A 96 -7.12 0.22 -19.66
CA VAL A 96 -7.19 -0.55 -18.42
C VAL A 96 -7.22 0.36 -17.20
N ARG A 97 -6.42 1.43 -17.17
CA ARG A 97 -6.46 2.45 -16.09
C ARG A 97 -7.80 3.16 -16.01
N ALA A 98 -8.46 3.43 -17.13
CA ALA A 98 -9.79 4.05 -17.15
C ALA A 98 -10.86 3.18 -16.47
N GLN A 99 -10.67 1.85 -16.46
CA GLN A 99 -11.63 0.87 -15.90
C GLN A 99 -11.18 0.30 -14.55
N THR A 100 -9.95 0.58 -14.14
CA THR A 100 -9.35 0.02 -12.92
C THR A 100 -9.09 1.14 -11.92
N PRO A 101 -9.78 1.15 -10.78
CA PRO A 101 -9.46 2.08 -9.71
C PRO A 101 -7.98 1.95 -9.34
N ALA A 102 -7.27 3.08 -9.24
CA ALA A 102 -5.85 3.09 -8.84
C ALA A 102 -5.60 2.47 -7.45
N SER A 103 -6.65 2.33 -6.64
CA SER A 103 -6.63 1.62 -5.35
C SER A 103 -6.68 0.09 -5.48
N ALA A 104 -7.15 -0.44 -6.61
CA ALA A 104 -7.40 -1.85 -6.82
C ALA A 104 -6.23 -2.58 -7.49
N ALA A 105 -5.52 -1.91 -8.41
CA ALA A 105 -4.39 -2.50 -9.10
C ALA A 105 -3.42 -1.45 -9.67
N VAL A 106 -2.16 -1.83 -9.78
CA VAL A 106 -1.12 -1.09 -10.51
C VAL A 106 -1.09 -1.58 -11.95
N VAL A 107 -1.05 -0.66 -12.92
CA VAL A 107 -1.03 -0.99 -14.36
C VAL A 107 0.28 -0.53 -14.99
N HIS A 108 1.12 -1.49 -15.36
CA HIS A 108 2.39 -1.28 -16.06
C HIS A 108 2.21 -1.53 -17.56
N ALA A 109 2.51 -0.54 -18.40
CA ALA A 109 2.47 -0.71 -19.86
C ALA A 109 3.50 -1.74 -20.32
N ARG A 110 3.13 -2.58 -21.30
CA ARG A 110 3.98 -3.62 -21.91
C ARG A 110 3.83 -3.56 -23.42
N GLY A 111 4.19 -2.43 -24.01
CA GLY A 111 3.92 -2.11 -25.41
C GLY A 111 2.57 -1.43 -25.59
N ASP A 112 2.13 -1.31 -26.84
CA ASP A 112 0.97 -0.48 -27.21
C ASP A 112 -0.37 -1.19 -26.98
N ASP A 113 -0.39 -2.52 -27.05
CA ASP A 113 -1.61 -3.36 -27.02
C ASP A 113 -1.75 -4.17 -25.73
N ARG A 114 -0.78 -4.09 -24.81
CA ARG A 114 -0.73 -4.93 -23.61
C ARG A 114 -0.28 -4.16 -22.38
N CYS A 115 -0.78 -4.60 -21.24
CA CYS A 115 -0.28 -4.15 -19.95
C CYS A 115 -0.28 -5.28 -18.93
N GLU A 116 0.61 -5.15 -17.94
CA GLU A 116 0.63 -5.98 -16.76
C GLU A 116 -0.14 -5.29 -15.63
N VAL A 117 -1.09 -6.00 -15.05
CA VAL A 117 -1.90 -5.55 -13.92
C VAL A 117 -1.44 -6.29 -12.67
N VAL A 118 -1.06 -5.55 -11.63
CA VAL A 118 -0.62 -6.08 -10.34
C VAL A 118 -1.63 -5.66 -9.27
N SER A 119 -2.32 -6.63 -8.68
CA SER A 119 -3.31 -6.39 -7.64
C SER A 119 -3.00 -7.22 -6.39
N GLY A 120 -3.25 -6.65 -5.23
CA GLY A 120 -3.11 -7.32 -3.95
C GLY A 120 -4.41 -7.95 -3.49
N ALA A 121 -4.36 -9.17 -2.97
CA ALA A 121 -5.51 -9.92 -2.47
C ALA A 121 -5.32 -10.37 -1.02
N GLU A 122 -6.36 -10.22 -0.19
CA GLU A 122 -6.43 -10.77 1.18
C GLU A 122 -6.57 -12.30 1.18
N ARG A 123 -7.21 -12.86 0.14
CA ARG A 123 -7.36 -14.30 -0.12
C ARG A 123 -7.40 -14.52 -1.64
N LEU A 124 -6.77 -15.59 -2.12
CA LEU A 124 -6.92 -16.03 -3.51
C LEU A 124 -8.28 -16.73 -3.66
N LEU A 125 -9.33 -15.99 -4.05
CA LEU A 125 -10.53 -16.62 -4.58
C LEU A 125 -10.20 -17.04 -6.00
N GLY A 126 -9.80 -18.30 -6.17
CA GLY A 126 -9.59 -18.89 -7.48
C GLY A 126 -10.90 -18.89 -8.25
N THR A 127 -10.96 -18.12 -9.34
CA THR A 127 -11.24 -18.57 -10.71
C THR A 127 -11.40 -17.32 -11.57
N VAL A 128 -10.41 -17.04 -12.42
CA VAL A 128 -10.65 -16.20 -13.61
C VAL A 128 -11.10 -17.18 -14.69
N ARG A 129 -12.34 -17.03 -15.15
CA ARG A 129 -12.87 -17.78 -16.30
C ARG A 129 -13.00 -16.84 -17.47
#